data_AF-A0A922MFI6-F1
#
_entry.id   AF-A0A922MFI6-F1
#
_cell.length_a   1.000
_cell.length_b   1.000
_cell.length_c   1.000
_cell.angle_alpha   90.00
_cell.angle_beta   90.00
_cell.angle_gamma   90.00
#
_symmetry.space_group_name_H-M   'P 1'
#
loop_
_entity.id
_entity.type
_entity.pdbx_description
1 polymer ?
#
loop_
_entity_poly.entity_id
_entity_poly.type
_entity_poly.pdbx_seq_one_letter_code
_entity_poly.pdbx_strand_id
1 'polypeptide(L)'
;MPRKKNADVWENYFHSATSKTVKCKHCEKVYQFGNVSKMRSHLLKCYRCPSVIKNKLQKIPITSTTATNRPLQDESHSEILQDNSLTDTSSITTTSSEISAEKKLYLDQLLLKAIFVTGSPLSIVEHPLWVRFFAELQPLYKLPSRKEISTTHLDTVYTEMVNEITDELKSRWLELSASVMKVSST
;
A
#
# COMPACT_ATOMS: atom_id res chain seq x y z
N MET A 1 3.72 40.40 18.25
CA MET A 1 4.63 39.57 17.42
C MET A 1 3.82 38.51 16.68
N PRO A 2 4.07 38.23 15.38
CA PRO A 2 3.33 37.22 14.62
C PRO A 2 3.58 35.77 15.07
N ARG A 3 2.60 34.88 14.82
CA ARG A 3 2.53 33.52 15.40
C ARG A 3 3.44 32.53 14.67
N LYS A 4 4.64 32.24 15.21
CA LYS A 4 5.66 31.33 14.63
C LYS A 4 5.10 30.00 14.07
N LYS A 5 4.10 29.39 14.74
CA LYS A 5 3.49 28.08 14.39
C LYS A 5 3.02 27.91 12.93
N ASN A 6 2.77 28.99 12.20
CA ASN A 6 2.38 28.91 10.78
C ASN A 6 3.58 28.88 9.84
N ALA A 7 4.73 29.45 10.23
CA ALA A 7 5.92 29.55 9.38
C ALA A 7 6.46 28.17 8.97
N ASP A 8 6.44 27.20 9.87
CA ASP A 8 6.83 25.80 9.61
C ASP A 8 6.05 25.16 8.43
N VAL A 9 4.81 25.57 8.21
CA VAL A 9 3.98 25.10 7.08
C VAL A 9 4.36 25.84 5.80
N TRP A 10 4.53 27.16 5.85
CA TRP A 10 4.90 27.99 4.70
C TRP A 10 6.32 27.72 4.17
N GLU A 11 7.27 27.44 5.07
CA GLU A 11 8.66 27.07 4.74
C GLU A 11 8.74 25.83 3.82
N ASN A 12 7.71 24.97 3.85
CA ASN A 12 7.59 23.76 3.05
C ASN A 12 6.87 23.94 1.70
N TYR A 13 6.55 25.19 1.32
CA TYR A 13 5.88 25.52 0.06
C TYR A 13 6.66 26.58 -0.75
N PHE A 14 6.64 26.44 -2.06
CA PHE A 14 6.95 27.52 -2.99
C PHE A 14 5.73 28.43 -3.17
N HIS A 15 5.98 29.72 -3.29
CA HIS A 15 4.98 30.75 -3.54
C HIS A 15 5.17 31.26 -4.95
N SER A 16 4.10 31.34 -5.74
CA SER A 16 4.14 32.10 -6.99
C SER A 16 4.01 33.59 -6.68
N ALA A 17 4.87 34.43 -7.28
CA ALA A 17 4.77 35.88 -7.16
C ALA A 17 3.73 36.48 -8.12
N THR A 18 3.47 35.80 -9.25
CA THR A 18 2.57 36.24 -10.33
C THR A 18 1.16 35.65 -10.22
N SER A 19 0.95 34.65 -9.38
CA SER A 19 -0.36 34.04 -9.14
C SER A 19 -0.53 33.67 -7.67
N LYS A 20 -1.74 33.69 -7.11
CA LYS A 20 -2.01 33.42 -5.68
C LYS A 20 -1.82 31.94 -5.26
N THR A 21 -1.11 31.17 -6.08
CA THR A 21 -0.94 29.73 -5.97
C THR A 21 0.27 29.35 -5.10
N VAL A 22 0.17 28.22 -4.41
CA VAL A 22 1.25 27.66 -3.59
C VAL A 22 1.52 26.22 -3.98
N LYS A 23 2.80 25.87 -4.20
CA LYS A 23 3.25 24.55 -4.67
C LYS A 23 4.03 23.84 -3.57
N CYS A 24 3.64 22.62 -3.20
CA CYS A 24 4.37 21.82 -2.22
C CYS A 24 5.81 21.56 -2.70
N LYS A 25 6.83 21.89 -1.89
CA LYS A 25 8.24 21.67 -2.25
C LYS A 25 8.59 20.20 -2.48
N HIS A 26 7.87 19.29 -1.84
CA HIS A 26 8.21 17.86 -1.78
C HIS A 26 7.57 17.01 -2.88
N CYS A 27 6.29 17.23 -3.20
CA CYS A 27 5.56 16.44 -4.21
C CYS A 27 4.79 17.28 -5.23
N GLU A 28 5.17 18.54 -5.40
CA GLU A 28 4.72 19.42 -6.48
C GLU A 28 3.22 19.75 -6.55
N LYS A 29 2.42 19.27 -5.59
CA LYS A 29 0.98 19.54 -5.55
C LYS A 29 0.70 21.04 -5.35
N VAL A 30 -0.01 21.62 -6.30
CA VAL A 30 -0.40 23.04 -6.32
C VAL A 30 -1.76 23.24 -5.63
N TYR A 31 -1.90 24.35 -4.92
CA TYR A 31 -3.15 24.83 -4.33
C TYR A 31 -3.41 26.25 -4.82
N GLN A 32 -4.65 26.55 -5.23
CA GLN A 32 -5.05 27.87 -5.74
C GLN A 32 -5.03 28.98 -4.67
N PHE A 33 -5.06 28.60 -3.38
CA PHE A 33 -5.01 29.51 -2.24
C PHE A 33 -4.21 28.87 -1.10
N GLY A 34 -3.41 29.67 -0.39
CA GLY A 34 -2.58 29.25 0.74
C GLY A 34 -3.36 28.98 2.05
N ASN A 35 -4.25 28.00 2.03
CA ASN A 35 -4.99 27.57 3.22
C ASN A 35 -4.09 26.68 4.11
N VAL A 36 -3.57 27.27 5.20
CA VAL A 36 -2.60 26.62 6.11
C VAL A 36 -3.09 25.26 6.64
N SER A 37 -4.39 25.08 6.91
CA SER A 37 -4.94 23.80 7.37
C SER A 37 -4.90 22.72 6.29
N LYS A 38 -5.27 23.05 5.05
CA LYS A 38 -5.15 22.14 3.88
C LYS A 38 -3.69 21.83 3.58
N MET A 39 -2.78 22.81 3.72
CA MET A 39 -1.34 22.64 3.51
C MET A 39 -0.71 21.75 4.60
N ARG A 40 -1.02 21.97 5.87
CA ARG A 40 -0.57 21.15 7.00
C ARG A 40 -1.08 19.70 6.88
N SER A 41 -2.37 19.52 6.58
CA SER A 41 -2.96 18.21 6.31
C SER A 41 -2.27 17.50 5.13
N HIS A 42 -1.92 18.25 4.08
CA HIS A 42 -1.11 17.73 2.98
C HIS A 42 0.28 17.29 3.43
N LEU A 43 1.07 18.11 4.13
CA LEU A 43 2.45 17.76 4.53
C LEU A 43 2.50 16.47 5.36
N LEU A 44 1.53 16.27 6.25
CA LEU A 44 1.37 15.04 7.03
C LEU A 44 1.11 13.82 6.11
N LYS A 45 0.20 13.95 5.14
CA LYS A 45 -0.20 12.88 4.20
C LYS A 45 0.70 12.76 2.95
N CYS A 46 1.66 13.67 2.75
CA CYS A 46 2.49 13.74 1.56
C CYS A 46 3.50 12.60 1.49
N TYR A 47 3.58 11.90 0.35
CA TYR A 47 4.42 10.70 0.20
C TYR A 47 5.91 11.00 0.09
N ARG A 48 6.29 12.13 -0.55
CA ARG A 48 7.69 12.61 -0.67
C ARG A 48 8.15 13.52 0.47
N CYS A 49 7.27 13.94 1.38
CA CYS A 49 7.64 14.84 2.50
C CYS A 49 8.45 14.08 3.57
N PRO A 50 9.66 14.54 3.94
CA PRO A 50 10.49 13.89 4.96
C PRO A 50 9.81 13.71 6.32
N SER A 51 10.06 12.56 6.96
CA SER A 51 9.52 12.20 8.29
C SER A 51 9.85 13.24 9.37
N VAL A 52 11.06 13.82 9.34
CA VAL A 52 11.49 14.91 10.23
C VAL A 52 10.48 16.08 10.24
N ILE A 53 9.98 16.46 9.06
CA ILE A 53 9.05 17.58 8.88
C ILE A 53 7.65 17.19 9.38
N LYS A 54 7.21 15.96 9.10
CA LYS A 54 5.94 15.43 9.63
C LYS A 54 5.94 15.40 11.15
N ASN A 55 7.02 14.90 11.76
CA ASN A 55 7.17 14.80 13.21
C ASN A 55 7.21 16.20 13.87
N LYS A 56 7.90 17.18 13.25
CA LYS A 56 7.87 18.59 13.69
C LYS A 56 6.45 19.17 13.68
N LEU A 57 5.64 18.82 12.67
CA LEU A 57 4.26 19.27 12.57
C LEU A 57 3.31 18.55 13.54
N GLN A 58 3.45 17.23 13.75
CA GLN A 58 2.54 16.44 14.59
C GLN A 58 2.57 16.84 16.07
N LYS A 59 3.73 17.19 16.63
CA LYS A 59 3.93 17.53 18.06
C LYS A 59 3.30 18.87 18.51
N ILE A 60 2.24 19.34 17.86
CA ILE A 60 1.57 20.62 18.18
C ILE A 60 0.08 20.36 18.47
N PRO A 61 -0.34 20.35 19.74
CA PRO A 61 -1.75 20.29 20.13
C PRO A 61 -2.56 21.45 19.54
N ILE A 62 -3.79 21.15 19.13
CA ILE A 62 -4.71 22.11 18.51
C ILE A 62 -5.62 22.68 19.60
N THR A 63 -5.38 23.93 20.01
CA THR A 63 -6.35 24.72 20.77
C THR A 63 -7.30 25.39 19.79
N SER A 64 -8.58 25.01 19.83
CA SER A 64 -9.63 25.44 18.89
C SER A 64 -10.51 26.55 19.46
N THR A 65 -10.86 27.51 18.61
CA THR A 65 -11.80 28.66 18.80
C THR A 65 -12.05 29.24 17.41
N THR A 66 -13.24 29.61 16.93
CA THR A 66 -14.64 29.59 17.43
C THR A 66 -15.54 29.31 16.21
N ALA A 67 -16.47 28.33 16.22
CA ALA A 67 -17.83 28.37 16.77
C ALA A 67 -18.88 29.16 15.94
N THR A 68 -19.82 28.43 15.30
CA THR A 68 -21.23 28.80 15.07
C THR A 68 -22.09 27.51 15.01
N ASN A 69 -23.22 27.52 15.73
CA ASN A 69 -24.40 26.61 15.84
C ASN A 69 -24.80 25.77 14.59
N ARG A 70 -25.60 24.68 14.63
CA ARG A 70 -26.26 23.72 15.61
C ARG A 70 -27.26 22.85 14.74
N PRO A 71 -27.80 21.62 15.04
CA PRO A 71 -27.90 20.78 16.27
C PRO A 71 -27.49 19.27 16.15
N LEU A 72 -27.71 18.51 17.25
CA LEU A 72 -28.33 17.16 17.45
C LEU A 72 -28.54 16.21 16.25
N GLN A 73 -28.53 14.87 16.38
CA GLN A 73 -28.77 13.97 17.55
C GLN A 73 -27.55 13.02 17.81
N ASP A 74 -27.20 12.66 19.04
CA ASP A 74 -27.73 11.59 19.95
C ASP A 74 -27.67 10.17 19.33
N GLU A 75 -27.26 9.10 20.03
CA GLU A 75 -27.12 8.84 21.50
C GLU A 75 -25.71 8.40 21.95
N SER A 76 -25.44 8.50 23.26
CA SER A 76 -24.31 7.87 23.97
C SER A 76 -24.70 6.48 24.54
N HIS A 77 -23.80 5.64 25.08
CA HIS A 77 -23.34 5.63 26.48
C HIS A 77 -22.31 4.49 26.69
N SER A 78 -21.22 4.69 27.44
CA SER A 78 -21.04 4.41 28.89
C SER A 78 -21.21 2.93 29.29
N GLU A 79 -20.36 2.29 30.12
CA GLU A 79 -19.20 2.84 30.86
C GLU A 79 -18.16 1.78 31.29
N ILE A 80 -17.10 2.31 31.94
CA ILE A 80 -15.91 1.68 32.52
C ILE A 80 -16.19 0.52 33.49
N LEU A 81 -15.35 -0.53 33.46
CA LEU A 81 -14.75 -1.14 34.67
C LEU A 81 -13.32 -1.64 34.38
N GLN A 82 -12.54 -1.86 35.44
CA GLN A 82 -11.08 -2.01 35.42
C GLN A 82 -10.63 -3.21 36.27
N ASP A 83 -9.52 -3.85 35.86
CA ASP A 83 -8.66 -4.80 36.60
C ASP A 83 -9.29 -6.11 37.14
N ASN A 84 -8.70 -7.26 36.74
CA ASN A 84 -7.73 -7.90 37.63
C ASN A 84 -6.72 -8.77 36.84
N SER A 85 -5.69 -9.29 37.50
CA SER A 85 -4.47 -9.80 36.87
C SER A 85 -4.23 -11.31 37.01
N LEU A 86 -3.21 -11.78 36.26
CA LEU A 86 -2.41 -13.02 36.35
C LEU A 86 -2.79 -14.24 35.49
N THR A 87 -1.74 -14.80 34.88
CA THR A 87 -1.57 -16.14 34.25
C THR A 87 -2.55 -16.50 33.10
N ASP A 88 -2.09 -16.99 31.94
CA ASP A 88 -0.93 -17.86 31.76
C ASP A 88 -0.14 -17.70 30.44
N THR A 89 1.08 -18.21 30.52
CA THR A 89 2.09 -18.55 29.50
C THR A 89 1.57 -18.79 28.07
N SER A 90 1.87 -17.86 27.16
CA SER A 90 2.13 -18.15 25.74
C SER A 90 2.98 -17.06 25.10
N SER A 91 4.30 -17.29 25.11
CA SER A 91 5.28 -16.38 24.49
C SER A 91 5.21 -16.46 22.97
N ILE A 92 4.38 -15.61 22.34
CA ILE A 92 4.49 -15.32 20.90
C ILE A 92 5.61 -14.29 20.68
N THR A 93 6.82 -14.66 21.11
CA THR A 93 8.06 -14.05 20.63
C THR A 93 8.29 -14.55 19.21
N THR A 94 7.58 -13.98 18.23
CA THR A 94 7.87 -14.19 16.80
C THR A 94 9.12 -13.40 16.40
N THR A 95 10.21 -13.62 17.14
CA THR A 95 11.58 -13.35 16.72
C THR A 95 11.99 -14.40 15.68
N SER A 96 11.20 -14.50 14.60
CA SER A 96 11.57 -15.22 13.38
C SER A 96 12.67 -14.43 12.71
N SER A 97 13.90 -14.65 13.19
CA SER A 97 15.09 -14.19 12.50
C SER A 97 15.13 -14.89 11.15
N GLU A 98 15.27 -14.07 10.10
CA GLU A 98 15.20 -14.47 8.69
C GLU A 98 13.84 -14.99 8.19
N ILE A 99 13.70 -14.94 6.87
CA ILE A 99 12.58 -15.49 6.10
C ILE A 99 13.17 -16.62 5.24
N SER A 100 12.64 -17.85 5.36
CA SER A 100 13.06 -18.96 4.48
C SER A 100 12.89 -18.55 3.00
N ALA A 101 13.82 -18.97 2.14
CA ALA A 101 13.72 -18.79 0.69
C ALA A 101 12.41 -19.36 0.13
N GLU A 102 11.94 -20.48 0.68
CA GLU A 102 10.66 -21.12 0.31
C GLU A 102 9.48 -20.19 0.65
N LYS A 103 9.51 -19.58 1.85
CA LYS A 103 8.47 -18.66 2.30
C LYS A 103 8.51 -17.34 1.52
N LYS A 104 9.69 -16.86 1.10
CA LYS A 104 9.81 -15.72 0.19
C LYS A 104 9.17 -16.05 -1.15
N LEU A 105 9.57 -17.17 -1.78
CA LEU A 105 9.05 -17.61 -3.08
C LEU A 105 7.53 -17.77 -3.08
N TYR A 106 6.95 -18.34 -2.01
CA TYR A 106 5.50 -18.43 -1.85
C TYR A 106 4.80 -17.05 -1.75
N LEU A 107 5.42 -16.07 -1.07
CA LEU A 107 4.89 -14.70 -1.00
C LEU A 107 5.05 -13.95 -2.33
N ASP A 108 6.15 -14.18 -3.05
CA ASP A 108 6.35 -13.68 -4.41
C ASP A 108 5.23 -14.20 -5.31
N GLN A 109 4.98 -15.51 -5.33
CA GLN A 109 3.92 -16.16 -6.10
C GLN A 109 2.51 -15.61 -5.81
N LEU A 110 2.16 -15.40 -4.53
CA LEU A 110 0.89 -14.80 -4.14
C LEU A 110 0.76 -13.35 -4.66
N LEU A 111 1.82 -12.55 -4.51
CA LEU A 111 1.86 -11.16 -4.97
C LEU A 111 1.74 -11.07 -6.49
N LEU A 112 2.48 -11.92 -7.22
CA LEU A 112 2.43 -12.05 -8.68
C LEU A 112 1.03 -12.42 -9.17
N LYS A 113 0.44 -13.48 -8.60
CA LYS A 113 -0.91 -13.93 -8.98
C LYS A 113 -1.96 -12.84 -8.73
N ALA A 114 -1.87 -12.13 -7.61
CA ALA A 114 -2.73 -10.97 -7.34
C ALA A 114 -2.55 -9.85 -8.37
N ILE A 115 -1.30 -9.52 -8.74
CA ILE A 115 -1.00 -8.47 -9.74
C ILE A 115 -1.55 -8.86 -11.12
N PHE A 116 -1.25 -10.07 -11.60
CA PHE A 116 -1.65 -10.53 -12.92
C PHE A 116 -3.18 -10.69 -13.04
N VAL A 117 -3.85 -11.33 -12.07
CA VAL A 117 -5.31 -11.55 -12.10
C VAL A 117 -6.11 -10.25 -11.99
N THR A 118 -5.58 -9.23 -11.30
CA THR A 118 -6.25 -7.90 -11.19
C THR A 118 -5.87 -6.92 -12.30
N GLY A 119 -4.95 -7.28 -13.21
CA GLY A 119 -4.41 -6.35 -14.21
C GLY A 119 -3.65 -5.16 -13.59
N SER A 120 -3.11 -5.32 -12.38
CA SER A 120 -2.41 -4.24 -11.67
C SER A 120 -1.10 -3.86 -12.39
N PRO A 121 -0.75 -2.57 -12.48
CA PRO A 121 0.53 -2.16 -13.08
C PRO A 121 1.72 -2.76 -12.33
N LEU A 122 2.67 -3.38 -13.04
CA LEU A 122 3.83 -4.07 -12.43
C LEU A 122 4.72 -3.15 -11.57
N SER A 123 4.63 -1.83 -11.74
CA SER A 123 5.30 -0.82 -10.91
C SER A 123 4.66 -0.62 -9.52
N ILE A 124 3.53 -1.27 -9.22
CA ILE A 124 2.81 -1.13 -7.94
C ILE A 124 3.67 -1.55 -6.74
N VAL A 125 4.52 -2.57 -6.91
CA VAL A 125 5.47 -3.05 -5.89
C VAL A 125 6.59 -2.05 -5.58
N GLU A 126 6.92 -1.18 -6.54
CA GLU A 126 7.94 -0.13 -6.41
C GLU A 126 7.33 1.17 -5.81
N HIS A 127 6.01 1.23 -5.63
CA HIS A 127 5.34 2.44 -5.16
C HIS A 127 5.57 2.65 -3.64
N PRO A 128 6.03 3.84 -3.18
CA PRO A 128 6.43 4.07 -1.79
C PRO A 128 5.36 3.86 -0.70
N LEU A 129 4.07 3.80 -1.06
CA LEU A 129 3.02 3.41 -0.11
C LEU A 129 2.88 1.89 0.01
N TRP A 130 3.08 1.14 -1.08
CA TRP A 130 3.02 -0.33 -1.09
C TRP A 130 4.26 -0.93 -0.43
N VAL A 131 5.46 -0.42 -0.76
CA VAL A 131 6.72 -0.80 -0.08
C VAL A 131 6.60 -0.62 1.43
N ARG A 132 6.02 0.51 1.90
CA ARG A 132 5.78 0.75 3.33
C ARG A 132 4.73 -0.20 3.91
N PHE A 133 3.57 -0.37 3.25
CA PHE A 133 2.52 -1.26 3.72
C PHE A 133 3.02 -2.70 3.95
N PHE A 134 3.78 -3.25 3.01
CA PHE A 134 4.39 -4.57 3.19
C PHE A 134 5.52 -4.60 4.21
N ALA A 135 6.30 -3.52 4.37
CA ALA A 135 7.32 -3.43 5.42
C ALA A 135 6.73 -3.38 6.83
N GLU A 136 5.56 -2.78 7.04
CA GLU A 136 4.82 -2.83 8.31
C GLU A 136 4.23 -4.23 8.57
N LEU A 137 3.81 -4.95 7.52
CA LEU A 137 3.26 -6.32 7.64
C LEU A 137 4.35 -7.38 7.88
N GLN A 138 5.49 -7.30 7.19
CA GLN A 138 6.56 -8.28 7.28
C GLN A 138 7.94 -7.62 6.96
N PRO A 139 8.62 -7.00 7.96
CA PRO A 139 9.83 -6.20 7.74
C PRO A 139 11.00 -6.92 7.04
N LEU A 140 11.06 -8.26 7.12
CA LEU A 140 12.12 -9.06 6.50
C LEU A 140 11.84 -9.43 5.03
N TYR A 141 10.61 -9.24 4.53
CA TYR A 141 10.24 -9.55 3.15
C TYR A 141 10.61 -8.39 2.22
N LYS A 142 11.65 -8.59 1.40
CA LYS A 142 11.98 -7.70 0.29
C LYS A 142 11.11 -8.06 -0.91
N LEU A 143 10.26 -7.12 -1.34
CA LEU A 143 9.42 -7.29 -2.53
C LEU A 143 10.29 -7.49 -3.77
N PRO A 144 9.84 -8.31 -4.75
CA PRO A 144 10.48 -8.40 -6.05
C PRO A 144 10.35 -7.04 -6.78
N SER A 145 11.39 -6.65 -7.50
CA SER A 145 11.35 -5.46 -8.36
C SER A 145 10.45 -5.67 -9.57
N ARG A 146 10.00 -4.58 -10.20
CA ARG A 146 9.22 -4.65 -11.44
C ARG A 146 9.93 -5.44 -12.54
N LYS A 147 11.26 -5.42 -12.57
CA LYS A 147 12.07 -6.16 -13.55
C LYS A 147 12.04 -7.67 -13.30
N GLU A 148 12.18 -8.10 -12.05
CA GLU A 148 12.08 -9.52 -11.68
C GLU A 148 10.67 -10.07 -11.93
N ILE A 149 9.64 -9.23 -11.72
CA ILE A 149 8.26 -9.54 -12.09
C ILE A 149 8.12 -9.65 -13.63
N SER A 150 8.55 -8.65 -14.38
CA SER A 150 8.30 -8.53 -15.83
C SER A 150 9.23 -9.35 -16.72
N THR A 151 10.09 -10.18 -16.14
CA THR A 151 10.94 -11.14 -16.86
C THR A 151 10.74 -12.50 -16.21
N THR A 152 11.69 -12.96 -15.38
CA THR A 152 11.73 -14.29 -14.75
C THR A 152 10.36 -14.83 -14.33
N HIS A 153 9.60 -14.07 -13.53
CA HIS A 153 8.34 -14.58 -12.98
C HIS A 153 7.17 -14.59 -13.98
N LEU A 154 7.10 -13.62 -14.89
CA LEU A 154 6.08 -13.62 -15.95
C LEU A 154 6.38 -14.73 -16.97
N ASP A 155 7.64 -14.89 -17.36
CA ASP A 155 8.09 -15.93 -18.29
C ASP A 155 7.85 -17.34 -17.71
N THR A 156 8.10 -17.55 -16.41
CA THR A 156 7.79 -18.80 -15.71
C THR A 156 6.29 -19.07 -15.67
N VAL A 157 5.47 -18.16 -15.13
CA VAL A 157 4.01 -18.39 -14.99
C VAL A 157 3.31 -18.54 -16.34
N TYR A 158 3.78 -17.82 -17.37
CA TYR A 158 3.32 -17.99 -18.75
C TYR A 158 3.67 -19.39 -19.29
N THR A 159 4.91 -19.84 -19.09
CA THR A 159 5.38 -21.15 -19.55
C THR A 159 4.65 -22.31 -18.84
N GLU A 160 4.43 -22.19 -17.53
CA GLU A 160 3.63 -23.14 -16.74
C GLU A 160 2.20 -23.28 -17.30
N MET A 161 1.50 -22.14 -17.48
CA MET A 161 0.14 -22.12 -18.04
C MET A 161 0.08 -22.62 -19.49
N VAL A 162 1.06 -22.27 -20.33
CA VAL A 162 1.13 -22.75 -21.72
C VAL A 162 1.34 -24.26 -21.77
N ASN A 163 2.19 -24.83 -20.91
CA ASN A 163 2.40 -26.27 -20.84
C ASN A 163 1.13 -27.00 -20.38
N GLU A 164 0.48 -26.52 -19.31
CA GLU A 164 -0.78 -27.08 -18.79
C GLU A 164 -1.88 -27.14 -19.88
N ILE A 165 -2.13 -26.01 -20.56
CA ILE A 165 -3.10 -25.94 -21.66
C ILE A 165 -2.67 -26.82 -22.85
N THR A 166 -1.37 -26.85 -23.17
CA THR A 166 -0.86 -27.65 -24.30
C THR A 166 -1.03 -29.15 -24.04
N ASP A 167 -0.86 -29.61 -22.80
CA ASP A 167 -1.02 -31.02 -22.44
C ASP A 167 -2.50 -31.43 -22.30
N GLU A 168 -3.39 -30.52 -21.86
CA GLU A 168 -4.85 -30.70 -21.97
C GLU A 168 -5.28 -30.85 -23.44
N LEU A 169 -4.78 -29.98 -24.33
CA LEU A 169 -5.08 -30.01 -25.77
C LEU A 169 -4.55 -31.28 -26.45
N LYS A 170 -3.31 -31.72 -26.14
CA LYS A 170 -2.77 -33.01 -26.62
C LYS A 170 -3.66 -34.18 -26.19
N SER A 171 -4.05 -34.20 -24.91
CA SER A 171 -4.86 -35.28 -24.35
C SER A 171 -6.21 -35.40 -25.06
N ARG A 172 -6.95 -34.28 -25.19
CA ARG A 172 -8.20 -34.23 -25.96
C ARG A 172 -8.03 -34.59 -27.43
N TRP A 173 -6.94 -34.17 -28.06
CA TRP A 173 -6.67 -34.49 -29.47
C TRP A 173 -6.45 -36.00 -29.68
N LEU A 174 -5.74 -36.65 -28.75
CA LEU A 174 -5.56 -38.11 -28.75
C LEU A 174 -6.90 -38.84 -28.53
N GLU A 175 -7.71 -38.42 -27.56
CA GLU A 175 -9.06 -38.97 -27.32
C GLU A 175 -9.97 -38.85 -28.55
N LEU A 176 -10.01 -37.68 -29.18
CA LEU A 176 -10.81 -37.43 -30.38
C LEU A 176 -10.34 -38.27 -31.57
N SER A 177 -9.02 -38.35 -31.81
CA SER A 177 -8.47 -39.16 -32.90
C SER A 177 -8.76 -40.67 -32.72
N ALA A 178 -8.64 -41.18 -31.49
CA ALA A 178 -9.01 -42.56 -31.14
C ALA A 178 -10.52 -42.83 -31.26
N SER A 179 -11.36 -41.82 -30.97
CA SER A 179 -12.81 -41.92 -31.17
C SER A 179 -13.18 -41.94 -32.66
N VAL A 180 -12.52 -41.13 -33.51
CA VAL A 180 -12.76 -41.11 -34.96
C VAL A 180 -12.38 -42.44 -35.60
N MET A 181 -11.22 -43.01 -35.28
CA MET A 181 -10.79 -44.30 -35.85
C MET A 181 -11.73 -45.47 -35.52
N LYS A 182 -12.38 -45.44 -34.34
CA LYS A 182 -13.39 -46.45 -33.97
C LYS A 182 -14.66 -46.36 -34.82
N VAL A 183 -15.07 -45.16 -35.22
CA VAL A 183 -16.28 -44.94 -36.05
C VAL A 183 -16.06 -45.31 -37.52
N SER A 184 -14.82 -45.24 -38.02
CA SER A 184 -14.49 -45.66 -39.40
C SER A 184 -14.21 -47.17 -39.55
N SER A 185 -14.43 -47.97 -38.50
CA SER A 185 -14.15 -49.42 -38.48
C SER A 185 -15.41 -50.28 -38.38
N THR A 186 -16.59 -49.70 -38.67
CA THR A 186 -17.94 -50.30 -38.59
C THR A 186 -18.78 -49.91 -39.79
#